data_AF-A0A258YQS0-F1
#
_entry.id   AF-A0A258YQS0-F1
#
_cell.length_a   1.000
_cell.length_b   1.000
_cell.length_c   1.000
_cell.angle_alpha   90.00
_cell.angle_beta   90.00
_cell.angle_gamma   90.00
#
_symmetry.space_group_name_H-M   'P 1'
#
loop_
_entity.id
_entity.type
_entity.pdbx_description
1 polymer ?
#
loop_
_entity_poly.entity_id
_entity_poly.type
_entity_poly.pdbx_seq_one_letter_code
_entity_poly.pdbx_strand_id
1 'polypeptide(L)'
;MAQQVQLLSRLWFLLIGFIACNAIEPTKPILNNAVVPNQWVHDMDSELNNRNGVIYYQSSPYSGKLYGLYTNQRDTAFVRSYLMGLEEGEWKSYYENGQIKELRFFSNGKKTGKYSVWWPNGKPFMEYQFENDEYQGICKEWNEKGLLVKQMNYQQGHELGSQKWWYDNGKIKANYIIQNGRRFGLLGTKNCINVTDSIFKN
;
A
#
# COMPACT_ATOMS: atom_id res chain seq x y z
N MET A 1 54.71 -73.41 -31.48
CA MET A 1 55.88 -72.64 -31.00
C MET A 1 55.78 -71.24 -31.59
N ALA A 2 55.75 -70.21 -30.72
CA ALA A 2 56.01 -68.77 -30.89
C ALA A 2 55.72 -68.10 -32.27
N GLN A 3 55.11 -66.91 -32.41
CA GLN A 3 54.92 -65.77 -31.51
C GLN A 3 53.98 -64.75 -32.19
N GLN A 4 53.22 -63.99 -31.37
CA GLN A 4 52.72 -62.58 -31.44
C GLN A 4 52.71 -61.85 -32.81
N VAL A 5 51.69 -61.05 -33.16
CA VAL A 5 51.34 -59.73 -32.59
C VAL A 5 49.93 -59.33 -33.06
N GLN A 6 49.05 -58.86 -32.16
CA GLN A 6 47.83 -58.12 -32.53
C GLN A 6 47.93 -56.68 -31.99
N LEU A 7 47.81 -55.71 -32.89
CA LEU A 7 47.72 -54.28 -32.57
C LEU A 7 46.35 -53.98 -31.93
N LEU A 8 46.36 -53.41 -30.73
CA LEU A 8 45.17 -52.81 -30.10
C LEU A 8 45.13 -51.32 -30.41
N SER A 9 44.07 -50.89 -31.09
CA SER A 9 43.68 -49.51 -31.31
C SER A 9 43.28 -48.85 -29.99
N ARG A 10 43.94 -47.73 -29.63
CA ARG A 10 43.52 -46.89 -28.50
C ARG A 10 42.63 -45.76 -29.03
N LEU A 11 41.32 -45.87 -28.80
CA LEU A 11 40.39 -44.76 -28.92
C LEU A 11 40.72 -43.70 -27.85
N TRP A 12 40.98 -42.48 -28.29
CA TRP A 12 41.03 -41.30 -27.44
C TRP A 12 39.60 -40.81 -27.15
N PHE A 13 39.14 -40.98 -25.91
CA PHE A 13 37.96 -40.28 -25.41
C PHE A 13 38.37 -38.87 -24.94
N LEU A 14 37.97 -37.85 -25.68
CA LEU A 14 38.05 -36.44 -25.24
C LEU A 14 36.93 -36.19 -24.22
N LEU A 15 37.29 -36.17 -22.94
CA LEU A 15 36.44 -35.72 -21.84
C LEU A 15 36.34 -34.18 -21.88
N ILE A 16 35.21 -33.66 -22.37
CA ILE A 16 34.91 -32.22 -22.27
C ILE A 16 34.36 -31.98 -20.86
N GLY A 17 35.18 -31.36 -20.01
CA GLY A 17 34.79 -30.96 -18.66
C GLY A 17 33.75 -29.84 -18.69
N PHE A 18 32.57 -30.12 -18.13
CA PHE A 18 31.59 -29.08 -17.79
C PHE A 18 32.11 -28.29 -16.59
N ILE A 19 32.61 -27.08 -16.84
CA ILE A 19 32.85 -26.09 -15.79
C ILE A 19 31.49 -25.64 -15.30
N ALA A 20 31.08 -26.15 -14.14
CA ALA A 20 29.92 -25.64 -13.41
C ALA A 20 30.23 -24.21 -12.97
N CYS A 21 29.60 -23.25 -13.66
CA CYS A 21 29.58 -21.86 -13.23
C CYS A 21 28.71 -21.80 -11.97
N ASN A 22 29.34 -21.70 -10.79
CA ASN A 22 28.64 -21.34 -9.57
C ASN A 22 28.13 -19.90 -9.73
N ALA A 23 26.87 -19.76 -10.15
CA ALA A 23 26.17 -18.49 -10.08
C ALA A 23 26.06 -18.11 -8.59
N ILE A 24 26.86 -17.13 -8.19
CA ILE A 24 26.66 -16.43 -6.92
C ILE A 24 25.30 -15.74 -7.05
N GLU A 25 24.29 -16.25 -6.37
CA GLU A 25 23.03 -15.53 -6.22
C GLU A 25 23.36 -14.14 -5.66
N PRO A 26 22.85 -13.05 -6.26
CA PRO A 26 23.06 -11.73 -5.71
C PRO A 26 22.48 -11.74 -4.30
N THR A 27 23.36 -11.66 -3.31
CA THR A 27 22.93 -11.51 -1.92
C THR A 27 22.06 -10.27 -1.85
N LYS A 28 20.79 -10.48 -1.49
CA LYS A 28 19.82 -9.41 -1.27
C LYS A 28 20.52 -8.39 -0.36
N PRO A 29 20.69 -7.12 -0.78
CA PRO A 29 21.42 -6.16 0.03
C PRO A 29 20.75 -6.10 1.40
N ILE A 30 21.56 -6.22 2.46
CA ILE A 30 21.11 -6.07 3.83
C ILE A 30 20.51 -4.67 3.92
N LEU A 31 19.18 -4.60 3.96
CA LEU A 31 18.47 -3.36 4.22
C LEU A 31 18.91 -2.96 5.63
N ASN A 32 19.79 -1.96 5.75
CA ASN A 32 20.02 -1.30 7.02
C ASN A 32 18.63 -0.87 7.50
N ASN A 33 18.13 -1.50 8.57
CA ASN A 33 16.85 -1.15 9.18
C ASN A 33 16.93 0.32 9.57
N ALA A 34 16.47 1.19 8.69
CA ALA A 34 16.60 2.62 8.88
C ALA A 34 15.53 3.02 9.90
N VAL A 35 15.92 3.07 11.17
CA VAL A 35 15.03 3.34 12.29
C VAL A 35 14.80 4.83 12.39
N VAL A 36 13.53 5.26 12.40
CA VAL A 36 13.16 6.66 12.67
C VAL A 36 13.67 7.06 14.06
N PRO A 37 14.52 8.10 14.17
CA PRO A 37 15.02 8.57 15.46
C PRO A 37 13.90 8.99 16.41
N ASN A 38 14.11 8.87 17.72
CA ASN A 38 13.15 9.34 18.73
C ASN A 38 13.29 10.85 19.01
N GLN A 39 13.39 11.65 17.96
CA GLN A 39 13.37 13.11 18.01
C GLN A 39 11.95 13.60 17.73
N TRP A 40 11.44 14.56 18.51
CA TRP A 40 10.08 15.06 18.37
C TRP A 40 10.09 16.56 18.06
N VAL A 41 9.30 16.99 17.09
CA VAL A 41 9.13 18.41 16.73
C VAL A 41 7.65 18.70 16.59
N HIS A 42 7.21 19.83 17.13
CA HIS A 42 5.83 20.28 16.98
C HIS A 42 5.59 20.71 15.52
N ASP A 43 4.45 20.36 14.92
CA ASP A 43 4.18 20.61 13.50
C ASP A 43 4.18 22.10 13.10
N MET A 44 3.85 22.98 14.04
CA MET A 44 3.91 24.44 13.90
C MET A 44 5.28 25.08 14.26
N ASP A 45 6.34 24.31 14.46
CA ASP A 45 7.67 24.87 14.74
C ASP A 45 8.16 25.74 13.56
N SER A 46 8.65 26.96 13.85
CA SER A 46 9.05 27.92 12.82
C SER A 46 10.29 27.50 12.00
N GLU A 47 11.09 26.57 12.51
CA GLU A 47 12.25 26.02 11.81
C GLU A 47 11.90 24.81 10.92
N LEU A 48 10.64 24.36 10.95
CA LEU A 48 10.13 23.32 10.08
C LEU A 48 9.76 23.90 8.71
N ASN A 49 10.19 23.23 7.65
CA ASN A 49 9.83 23.64 6.30
C ASN A 49 9.67 22.44 5.36
N ASN A 50 8.61 22.44 4.56
CA ASN A 50 8.39 21.45 3.51
C ASN A 50 8.89 22.01 2.16
N ARG A 51 9.87 21.34 1.54
CA ARG A 51 10.36 21.66 0.19
C ARG A 51 10.03 20.49 -0.72
N ASN A 52 8.98 20.63 -1.53
CA ASN A 52 8.54 19.64 -2.52
C ASN A 52 8.32 18.22 -1.95
N GLY A 53 7.70 18.12 -0.77
CA GLY A 53 7.42 16.84 -0.11
C GLY A 53 8.55 16.32 0.78
N VAL A 54 9.70 17.01 0.82
CA VAL A 54 10.79 16.71 1.75
C VAL A 54 10.71 17.66 2.94
N ILE A 55 10.61 17.09 4.13
CA ILE A 55 10.59 17.84 5.39
C ILE A 55 12.01 18.17 5.83
N TYR A 56 12.24 19.44 6.14
CA TYR A 56 13.46 19.90 6.77
C TYR A 56 13.15 20.49 8.14
N TYR A 57 14.13 20.37 9.03
CA TYR A 57 14.17 21.04 10.32
C TYR A 57 15.58 21.61 10.48
N GLN A 58 15.68 22.90 10.86
CA GLN A 58 16.99 23.57 10.97
C GLN A 58 17.83 23.47 9.68
N SER A 59 17.17 23.63 8.53
CA SER A 59 17.78 23.52 7.19
C SER A 59 18.34 22.15 6.80
N SER A 60 18.17 21.11 7.61
CA SER A 60 18.57 19.72 7.30
C SER A 60 17.36 18.82 7.08
N PRO A 61 17.43 17.80 6.19
CA PRO A 61 16.35 16.83 6.04
C PRO A 61 16.01 16.15 7.36
N TYR A 62 14.74 16.22 7.75
CA TYR A 62 14.30 15.85 9.09
C TYR A 62 14.21 14.34 9.27
N SER A 63 14.71 13.83 10.40
CA SER A 63 14.53 12.44 10.81
C SER A 63 13.99 12.40 12.24
N GLY A 64 12.76 11.96 12.41
CA GLY A 64 12.07 11.99 13.70
C GLY A 64 10.56 11.92 13.56
N LYS A 65 9.86 12.38 14.59
CA LYS A 65 8.40 12.38 14.70
C LYS A 65 7.88 13.80 14.81
N LEU A 66 7.03 14.19 13.88
CA LEU A 66 6.19 15.37 14.02
C LEU A 66 4.93 15.03 14.79
N TYR A 67 4.52 15.93 15.67
CA TYR A 67 3.24 15.83 16.35
C TYR A 67 2.48 17.16 16.26
N GLY A 68 1.16 17.07 16.17
CA GLY A 68 0.27 18.22 16.24
C GLY A 68 -0.72 18.02 17.38
N LEU A 69 -1.17 19.13 17.98
CA LEU A 69 -2.10 19.13 19.11
C LEU A 69 -3.44 19.76 18.73
N TYR A 70 -4.51 19.33 19.39
CA TYR A 70 -5.80 20.01 19.34
C TYR A 70 -5.74 21.34 20.09
N THR A 71 -6.22 22.42 19.48
CA THR A 71 -6.19 23.77 20.07
C THR A 71 -6.96 23.86 21.38
N ASN A 72 -8.07 23.12 21.50
CA ASN A 72 -9.00 23.22 22.62
C ASN A 72 -8.53 22.46 23.86
N GLN A 73 -7.90 21.30 23.66
CA GLN A 73 -7.58 20.36 24.74
C GLN A 73 -6.07 20.14 24.93
N ARG A 74 -5.24 20.63 24.01
CA ARG A 74 -3.79 20.38 23.94
C ARG A 74 -3.39 18.90 23.92
N ASP A 75 -4.33 18.02 23.58
CA ASP A 75 -4.05 16.59 23.35
C ASP A 75 -3.62 16.32 21.91
N THR A 76 -2.99 15.19 21.66
CA THR A 76 -2.37 14.84 20.38
C THR A 76 -3.43 14.62 19.30
N ALA A 77 -3.39 15.47 18.26
CA ALA A 77 -4.21 15.31 17.07
C ALA A 77 -3.60 14.29 16.10
N PHE A 78 -2.27 14.27 15.96
CA PHE A 78 -1.57 13.31 15.12
C PHE A 78 -0.10 13.16 15.49
N VAL A 79 0.48 12.04 15.05
CA VAL A 79 1.92 11.77 15.03
C VAL A 79 2.30 11.26 13.64
N ARG A 80 3.36 11.82 13.06
CA ARG A 80 3.87 11.49 11.73
C ARG A 80 5.38 11.28 11.80
N SER A 81 5.83 10.16 11.29
CA SER A 81 7.23 9.75 11.34
C SER A 81 7.93 10.03 10.00
N TYR A 82 9.16 10.51 10.06
CA TYR A 82 9.97 10.88 8.90
C TYR A 82 11.41 10.38 9.05
N LEU A 83 12.04 10.07 7.92
CA LEU A 83 13.45 9.73 7.82
C LEU A 83 14.04 10.43 6.60
N MET A 84 15.13 11.18 6.80
CA MET A 84 15.77 11.99 5.75
C MET A 84 14.78 12.90 4.99
N GLY A 85 13.79 13.41 5.72
CA GLY A 85 12.73 14.29 5.22
C GLY A 85 11.58 13.57 4.51
N LEU A 86 11.65 12.26 4.29
CA LEU A 86 10.59 11.47 3.66
C LEU A 86 9.72 10.77 4.70
N GLU A 87 8.47 10.50 4.35
CA GLU A 87 7.52 9.78 5.21
C GLU A 87 8.03 8.35 5.44
N GLU A 88 8.14 7.93 6.70
CA GLU A 88 8.71 6.61 7.05
C GLU A 88 8.02 6.05 8.29
N GLY A 89 7.63 4.78 8.23
CA GLY A 89 7.01 4.07 9.35
C GLY A 89 5.56 4.49 9.59
N GLU A 90 5.18 4.52 10.86
CA GLU A 90 3.78 4.65 11.29
C GLU A 90 3.34 6.12 11.41
N TRP A 91 2.18 6.42 10.84
CA TRP A 91 1.44 7.66 10.99
C TRP A 91 0.10 7.38 11.67
N LYS A 92 -0.21 8.17 12.70
CA LYS A 92 -1.44 8.06 13.49
C LYS A 92 -2.12 9.41 13.60
N SER A 93 -3.45 9.40 13.54
CA SER A 93 -4.24 10.55 13.98
C SER A 93 -5.38 10.09 14.88
N TYR A 94 -5.86 11.02 15.69
CA TYR A 94 -6.86 10.79 16.72
C TYR A 94 -8.09 11.66 16.45
N TYR A 95 -9.17 11.37 17.16
CA TYR A 95 -10.29 12.27 17.35
C TYR A 95 -10.08 13.07 18.64
N GLU A 96 -10.80 14.18 18.81
CA GLU A 96 -10.77 14.98 20.05
C GLU A 96 -11.21 14.21 21.30
N ASN A 97 -11.88 13.06 21.14
CA ASN A 97 -12.25 12.16 22.24
C ASN A 97 -11.15 11.13 22.58
N GLY A 98 -9.95 11.27 21.98
CA GLY A 98 -8.79 10.39 22.18
C GLY A 98 -8.84 9.07 21.40
N GLN A 99 -9.96 8.74 20.73
CA GLN A 99 -10.03 7.53 19.91
C GLN A 99 -9.15 7.66 18.67
N ILE A 100 -8.57 6.54 18.23
CA ILE A 100 -7.81 6.52 16.97
C ILE A 100 -8.75 6.82 15.80
N LYS A 101 -8.34 7.78 14.97
CA LYS A 101 -9.04 8.16 13.76
C LYS A 101 -8.42 7.45 12.56
N GLU A 102 -7.11 7.40 12.50
CA GLU A 102 -6.37 6.95 11.34
C GLU A 102 -5.06 6.26 11.73
N LEU A 103 -4.72 5.18 11.01
CA LEU A 103 -3.45 4.48 11.09
C LEU A 103 -2.98 4.15 9.67
N ARG A 104 -1.81 4.65 9.29
CA ARG A 104 -1.22 4.44 7.97
C ARG A 104 0.28 4.16 8.11
N PHE A 105 0.85 3.41 7.17
CA PHE A 105 2.28 3.16 7.12
C PHE A 105 2.89 3.67 5.82
N PHE A 106 4.14 4.10 5.93
CA PHE A 106 4.95 4.59 4.83
C PHE A 106 6.31 3.89 4.83
N SER A 107 6.91 3.80 3.65
CA SER A 107 8.31 3.45 3.49
C SER A 107 8.88 4.28 2.35
N ASN A 108 9.94 5.02 2.63
CA ASN A 108 10.63 5.90 1.69
C ASN A 108 9.68 6.86 0.94
N GLY A 109 8.77 7.49 1.66
CA GLY A 109 7.80 8.44 1.12
C GLY A 109 6.62 7.82 0.36
N LYS A 110 6.48 6.49 0.38
CA LYS A 110 5.37 5.78 -0.30
C LYS A 110 4.50 5.05 0.71
N LYS A 111 3.18 5.04 0.48
CA LYS A 111 2.24 4.25 1.28
C LYS A 111 2.53 2.77 1.11
N THR A 112 2.52 2.07 2.23
CA THR A 112 2.72 0.62 2.28
C THR A 112 1.88 0.02 3.39
N GLY A 113 1.62 -1.28 3.31
CA GLY A 113 0.92 -1.98 4.36
C GLY A 113 -0.55 -1.58 4.51
N LYS A 114 -1.07 -1.80 5.71
CA LYS A 114 -2.47 -1.60 6.02
C LYS A 114 -2.77 -0.12 6.30
N TYR A 115 -3.79 0.42 5.65
CA TYR A 115 -4.33 1.74 5.92
C TYR A 115 -5.72 1.61 6.54
N SER A 116 -5.86 1.99 7.81
CA SER A 116 -7.10 1.84 8.58
C SER A 116 -7.63 3.20 9.04
N VAL A 117 -8.93 3.39 8.94
CA VAL A 117 -9.65 4.56 9.44
C VAL A 117 -10.85 4.08 10.24
N TRP A 118 -11.14 4.77 11.34
CA TRP A 118 -12.25 4.46 12.23
C TRP A 118 -13.20 5.64 12.34
N TRP A 119 -14.46 5.36 12.63
CA TRP A 119 -15.46 6.35 13.03
C TRP A 119 -15.18 6.86 14.45
N PRO A 120 -15.73 8.02 14.85
CA PRO A 120 -15.59 8.56 16.22
C PRO A 120 -16.16 7.68 17.34
N ASN A 121 -16.90 6.62 16.97
CA ASN A 121 -17.43 5.60 17.88
C ASN A 121 -16.52 4.35 17.97
N GLY A 122 -15.36 4.37 17.33
CA GLY A 122 -14.34 3.30 17.33
C GLY A 122 -14.60 2.17 16.34
N LYS A 123 -15.73 2.17 15.61
CA LYS A 123 -16.01 1.17 14.58
C LYS A 123 -15.15 1.43 13.34
N PRO A 124 -14.77 0.39 12.58
CA PRO A 124 -14.03 0.59 11.34
C PRO A 124 -14.87 1.43 10.37
N PHE A 125 -14.23 2.39 9.71
CA PHE A 125 -14.78 3.11 8.57
C PHE A 125 -14.22 2.53 7.28
N MET A 126 -12.90 2.27 7.26
CA MET A 126 -12.21 1.88 6.05
C MET A 126 -10.95 1.08 6.38
N GLU A 127 -10.67 0.07 5.56
CA GLU A 127 -9.47 -0.76 5.64
C GLU A 127 -8.98 -1.04 4.23
N TYR A 128 -7.87 -0.41 3.87
CA TYR A 128 -7.18 -0.57 2.60
C TYR A 128 -5.81 -1.17 2.81
N GLN A 129 -5.24 -1.68 1.72
CA GLN A 129 -3.90 -2.23 1.71
C GLN A 129 -3.15 -1.60 0.54
N PHE A 130 -1.94 -1.13 0.82
CA PHE A 130 -1.07 -0.47 -0.14
C PHE A 130 0.23 -1.22 -0.31
N GLU A 131 0.78 -1.14 -1.52
CA GLU A 131 2.14 -1.50 -1.85
C GLU A 131 2.67 -0.43 -2.80
N ASN A 132 3.68 0.34 -2.38
CA ASN A 132 4.27 1.42 -3.18
C ASN A 132 3.25 2.42 -3.75
N ASP A 133 2.35 2.94 -2.92
CA ASP A 133 1.23 3.84 -3.27
C ASP A 133 0.07 3.22 -4.07
N GLU A 134 0.17 1.96 -4.46
CA GLU A 134 -0.88 1.26 -5.21
C GLU A 134 -1.77 0.43 -4.29
N TYR A 135 -3.08 0.41 -4.57
CA TYR A 135 -4.00 -0.49 -3.88
C TYR A 135 -3.67 -1.96 -4.19
N GLN A 136 -3.71 -2.79 -3.15
CA GLN A 136 -3.41 -4.21 -3.25
C GLN A 136 -4.41 -5.02 -2.43
N GLY A 137 -4.82 -6.19 -2.93
CA GLY A 137 -5.69 -7.11 -2.20
C GLY A 137 -7.10 -6.55 -1.95
N ILE A 138 -7.68 -6.90 -0.80
CA ILE A 138 -9.06 -6.58 -0.47
C ILE A 138 -9.14 -5.25 0.28
N CYS A 139 -9.87 -4.30 -0.28
CA CYS A 139 -10.17 -3.00 0.30
C CYS A 139 -11.64 -2.94 0.74
N LYS A 140 -11.91 -2.50 1.98
CA LYS A 140 -13.24 -2.51 2.59
C LYS A 140 -13.63 -1.15 3.14
N GLU A 141 -14.92 -0.84 3.07
CA GLU A 141 -15.53 0.32 3.74
C GLU A 141 -16.79 -0.12 4.49
N TRP A 142 -17.02 0.48 5.66
CA TRP A 142 -18.18 0.25 6.53
C TRP A 142 -18.86 1.57 6.88
N ASN A 143 -20.18 1.56 7.02
CA ASN A 143 -20.91 2.72 7.52
C ASN A 143 -20.77 2.87 9.05
N GLU A 144 -21.28 3.96 9.61
CA GLU A 144 -21.20 4.26 11.06
C GLU A 144 -21.86 3.19 11.96
N LYS A 145 -22.81 2.42 11.41
CA LYS A 145 -23.44 1.30 12.13
C LYS A 145 -22.53 0.07 12.20
N GLY A 146 -21.47 0.02 11.39
CA GLY A 146 -20.54 -1.10 11.26
C GLY A 146 -20.93 -2.09 10.16
N LEU A 147 -21.87 -1.73 9.28
CA LEU A 147 -22.25 -2.58 8.15
C LEU A 147 -21.27 -2.39 7.00
N LEU A 148 -20.81 -3.49 6.41
CA LEU A 148 -19.95 -3.47 5.23
C LEU A 148 -20.74 -2.91 4.04
N VAL A 149 -20.29 -1.78 3.50
CA VAL A 149 -20.95 -1.09 2.37
C VAL A 149 -20.14 -1.18 1.09
N LYS A 150 -18.87 -1.58 1.17
CA LYS A 150 -18.01 -1.77 0.00
C LYS A 150 -16.93 -2.80 0.25
N GLN A 151 -16.69 -3.65 -0.73
CA GLN A 151 -15.58 -4.59 -0.77
C GLN A 151 -15.05 -4.66 -2.20
N MET A 152 -13.80 -4.25 -2.36
CA MET A 152 -13.11 -4.19 -3.65
C MET A 152 -11.85 -5.03 -3.63
N ASN A 153 -11.52 -5.64 -4.76
CA ASN A 153 -10.29 -6.39 -4.95
C ASN A 153 -9.41 -5.65 -5.94
N TYR A 154 -8.17 -5.38 -5.56
CA TYR A 154 -7.17 -4.68 -6.35
C TYR A 154 -5.90 -5.52 -6.52
N GLN A 155 -5.22 -5.31 -7.64
CA GLN A 155 -3.84 -5.73 -7.85
C GLN A 155 -3.11 -4.60 -8.57
N GLN A 156 -2.00 -4.12 -8.00
CA GLN A 156 -1.19 -3.04 -8.58
C GLN A 156 -2.03 -1.81 -8.94
N GLY A 157 -2.92 -1.40 -8.02
CA GLY A 157 -3.80 -0.25 -8.19
C GLY A 157 -5.01 -0.47 -9.11
N HIS A 158 -5.13 -1.60 -9.78
CA HIS A 158 -6.22 -1.90 -10.71
C HIS A 158 -7.25 -2.87 -10.10
N GLU A 159 -8.54 -2.62 -10.36
CA GLU A 159 -9.60 -3.56 -9.96
C GLU A 159 -9.37 -4.93 -10.60
N LEU A 160 -9.39 -5.99 -9.81
CA LEU A 160 -9.24 -7.37 -10.26
C LEU A 160 -10.25 -8.27 -9.53
N GLY A 161 -10.91 -9.18 -10.24
CA GLY A 161 -11.83 -10.11 -9.59
C GLY A 161 -13.09 -9.41 -9.06
N SER A 162 -13.67 -9.93 -7.98
CA SER A 162 -15.02 -9.54 -7.52
C SER A 162 -15.06 -8.18 -6.81
N GLN A 163 -16.05 -7.38 -7.15
CA GLN A 163 -16.32 -6.05 -6.58
C GLN A 163 -17.77 -6.03 -6.07
N LYS A 164 -17.99 -5.58 -4.83
CA LYS A 164 -19.33 -5.58 -4.21
C LYS A 164 -19.57 -4.31 -3.40
N TRP A 165 -20.75 -3.74 -3.60
CA TRP A 165 -21.21 -2.53 -2.93
C TRP A 165 -22.63 -2.77 -2.44
N TRP A 166 -22.93 -2.23 -1.26
CA TRP A 166 -24.25 -2.31 -0.65
C TRP A 166 -24.75 -0.91 -0.29
N TYR A 167 -26.06 -0.73 -0.31
CA TYR A 167 -26.70 0.39 0.36
C TYR A 167 -26.71 0.15 1.88
N ASP A 168 -26.96 1.20 2.67
CA ASP A 168 -27.03 1.09 4.14
C ASP A 168 -28.12 0.15 4.65
N ASN A 169 -29.12 -0.16 3.82
CA ASN A 169 -30.16 -1.15 4.11
C ASN A 169 -29.75 -2.60 3.77
N GLY A 170 -28.49 -2.82 3.37
CA GLY A 170 -27.95 -4.13 3.00
C GLY A 170 -28.30 -4.61 1.60
N LYS A 171 -29.11 -3.87 0.82
CA LYS A 171 -29.40 -4.23 -0.58
C LYS A 171 -28.16 -4.03 -1.44
N ILE A 172 -27.96 -4.93 -2.41
CA ILE A 172 -26.86 -4.83 -3.38
C ILE A 172 -27.03 -3.54 -4.19
N LYS A 173 -25.99 -2.70 -4.15
CA LYS A 173 -25.83 -1.52 -5.00
C LYS A 173 -25.09 -1.88 -6.27
N ALA A 174 -23.99 -2.63 -6.16
CA ALA A 174 -23.22 -3.15 -7.29
C ALA A 174 -22.64 -4.52 -6.93
N ASN A 175 -22.54 -5.40 -7.92
CA ASN A 175 -21.93 -6.72 -7.79
C ASN A 175 -21.42 -7.15 -9.17
N TYR A 176 -20.13 -7.02 -9.39
CA TYR A 176 -19.49 -7.33 -10.67
C TYR A 176 -18.13 -7.98 -10.47
N ILE A 177 -17.58 -8.53 -11.55
CA ILE A 177 -16.24 -9.08 -11.62
C ILE A 177 -15.45 -8.40 -12.72
N ILE A 178 -14.18 -8.12 -12.46
CA ILE A 178 -13.20 -7.75 -13.49
C ILE A 178 -12.44 -9.00 -13.93
N GLN A 179 -12.55 -9.33 -15.20
CA GLN A 179 -11.82 -10.44 -15.82
C GLN A 179 -11.31 -9.98 -17.19
N ASN A 180 -10.01 -10.19 -17.44
CA ASN A 180 -9.34 -9.79 -18.69
C ASN A 180 -9.57 -8.30 -19.05
N GLY A 181 -9.52 -7.42 -18.04
CA GLY A 181 -9.74 -5.98 -18.21
C GLY A 181 -11.19 -5.56 -18.50
N ARG A 182 -12.15 -6.48 -18.48
CA ARG A 182 -13.57 -6.21 -18.74
C ARG A 182 -14.42 -6.43 -17.49
N ARG A 183 -15.49 -5.63 -17.36
CA ARG A 183 -16.45 -5.72 -16.25
C ARG A 183 -17.64 -6.59 -16.62
N PHE A 184 -18.03 -7.50 -15.73
CA PHE A 184 -19.22 -8.36 -15.88
C PHE A 184 -20.08 -8.32 -14.62
N GLY A 185 -21.38 -8.05 -14.77
CA GLY A 185 -22.34 -8.05 -13.66
C GLY A 185 -23.05 -6.71 -13.47
N LEU A 186 -23.60 -6.51 -12.27
CA LEU A 186 -24.35 -5.32 -11.93
C LEU A 186 -23.40 -4.18 -11.52
N LEU A 187 -23.27 -3.17 -12.37
CA LEU A 187 -22.36 -2.03 -12.13
C LEU A 187 -22.99 -0.90 -11.29
N GLY A 188 -24.24 -1.07 -10.86
CA GLY A 188 -25.02 0.00 -10.22
C GLY A 188 -26.35 0.24 -10.89
N THR A 189 -27.13 1.14 -10.31
CA THR A 189 -28.29 1.75 -10.96
C THR A 189 -27.80 2.92 -11.79
N LYS A 190 -27.87 2.79 -13.12
CA LYS A 190 -27.76 3.93 -14.02
C LYS A 190 -29.16 4.53 -14.12
N ASN A 191 -29.36 5.70 -13.52
CA ASN A 191 -30.59 6.46 -13.78
C ASN A 191 -30.57 6.86 -15.26
N CYS A 192 -31.22 6.06 -16.10
CA CYS A 192 -31.46 6.41 -17.48
C CYS A 192 -32.54 7.50 -17.48
N ILE A 193 -32.12 8.75 -17.66
CA ILE A 193 -33.05 9.82 -18.04
C ILE A 193 -33.22 9.68 -19.55
N ASN A 194 -34.46 9.62 -20.04
CA ASN A 194 -34.69 9.66 -21.47
C ASN A 194 -34.19 11.02 -21.99
N VAL A 195 -33.49 11.05 -23.12
CA VAL A 195 -32.93 12.30 -23.65
C VAL A 195 -34.06 13.32 -23.87
N THR A 196 -35.23 12.86 -24.33
CA THR A 196 -36.44 13.67 -24.45
C THR A 196 -36.88 14.27 -23.12
N ASP A 197 -36.82 13.52 -22.02
CA ASP A 197 -37.26 13.97 -20.69
C ASP A 197 -36.32 15.02 -20.07
N SER A 198 -35.10 15.18 -20.63
CA SER A 198 -34.14 16.21 -20.23
C SER A 198 -34.27 17.52 -21.02
N ILE A 199 -34.87 17.48 -22.22
CA ILE A 199 -34.98 18.63 -23.12
C ILE A 199 -36.25 19.46 -22.82
N PHE A 200 -37.30 18.84 -22.28
CA PHE A 200 -38.62 19.49 -22.10
C PHE A 200 -38.98 19.85 -20.66
N LYS A 201 -37.99 19.97 -19.76
CA LYS A 201 -38.23 20.59 -18.45
C LYS A 201 -38.15 22.11 -18.58
N ASN A 202 -39.29 22.71 -18.92
CA ASN A 202 -39.56 24.14 -18.74
C ASN A 202 -39.69 24.49 -17.25
#